data_AF-A0A6G3MNL1-F1
#
_entry.id   AF-A0A6G3MNL1-F1
#
_cell.length_a   1.000
_cell.length_b   1.000
_cell.length_c   1.000
_cell.angle_alpha   90.00
_cell.angle_beta   90.00
_cell.angle_gamma   90.00
#
_symmetry.space_group_name_H-M   'P 1'
#
loop_
_entity.id
_entity.type
_entity.pdbx_description
1 polymer ?
#
loop_
_entity_poly.entity_id
_entity_poly.type
_entity_poly.pdbx_seq_one_letter_code
_entity_poly.pdbx_strand_id
1 'polypeptide(L)'
;RAGRTGPGKCFRLYTERAFREEMLPTNVPEIQRTNLASTILALKAMGINDLLNFDFMDPPPEQTLITALEQLYTLGALDDEGLLTRHGRRMAEFPLEPQLSKMLIQSVHLGC
;
A
#
# COMPACT_ATOMS: atom_id res chain seq x y z
N ARG A 1 20.90 -12.84 12.45
CA ARG A 1 20.46 -12.87 13.88
C ARG A 1 21.26 -13.83 14.78
N ALA A 2 22.17 -14.67 14.26
CA ALA A 2 22.82 -15.73 15.04
C ALA A 2 23.85 -15.29 16.11
N GLY A 3 24.26 -14.01 16.14
CA GLY A 3 25.34 -13.52 17.01
C GLY A 3 24.91 -12.46 18.02
N ARG A 4 23.67 -12.51 18.53
CA ARG A 4 23.14 -11.45 19.40
C ARG A 4 23.82 -11.37 20.78
N THR A 5 24.28 -12.50 21.32
CA THR A 5 24.81 -12.61 22.70
C THR A 5 26.22 -13.19 22.79
N GLY A 6 26.75 -13.75 21.70
CA GLY A 6 28.06 -14.41 21.65
C GLY A 6 28.36 -14.95 20.25
N PRO A 7 29.45 -15.71 20.07
CA PRO A 7 29.84 -16.27 18.77
C PRO A 7 28.72 -17.13 18.17
N GLY A 8 28.25 -16.74 17.00
CA GLY A 8 27.15 -17.39 16.28
C GLY A 8 27.61 -18.04 14.99
N LYS A 9 26.88 -19.08 14.54
CA LYS A 9 27.05 -19.69 13.22
C LYS A 9 25.82 -19.44 12.36
N CYS A 10 26.03 -19.20 11.06
CA CYS A 10 24.96 -19.06 10.08
C CYS A 10 25.27 -19.95 8.88
N PHE A 11 24.42 -20.93 8.63
CA PHE A 11 24.52 -21.79 7.47
C PHE A 11 23.62 -21.22 6.37
N ARG A 12 24.24 -20.77 5.28
CA ARG A 12 23.55 -20.20 4.12
C ARG A 12 23.47 -21.27 3.03
N LEU A 13 22.26 -21.54 2.54
CA LEU A 13 22.00 -22.57 1.52
C LEU A 13 22.23 -22.07 0.08
N TYR A 14 23.17 -21.15 -0.09
CA TYR A 14 23.54 -20.54 -1.37
C TYR A 14 25.06 -20.32 -1.42
N THR A 15 25.60 -20.18 -2.63
CA THR A 15 27.03 -20.00 -2.84
C THR A 15 27.49 -18.59 -2.46
N GLU A 16 28.77 -18.44 -2.12
CA GLU A 16 29.37 -17.14 -1.83
C GLU A 16 29.31 -16.20 -3.04
N ARG A 17 29.46 -16.75 -4.26
CA ARG A 17 29.32 -15.99 -5.50
C ARG A 17 27.91 -15.40 -5.64
N ALA A 18 26.88 -16.23 -5.47
CA ALA A 18 25.48 -15.77 -5.56
C ALA A 18 25.18 -14.64 -4.56
N PHE A 19 25.73 -14.73 -3.34
CA PHE A 19 25.58 -13.67 -2.35
C PHE A 19 26.23 -12.34 -2.75
N ARG A 20 27.37 -12.38 -3.46
CA ARG A 20 28.13 -11.17 -3.85
C ARG A 20 27.65 -10.53 -5.14
N GLU A 21 27.25 -11.35 -6.11
CA GLU A 21 27.03 -10.91 -7.49
C GLU A 21 25.55 -10.92 -7.89
N GLU A 22 24.74 -11.83 -7.33
CA GLU A 22 23.36 -12.06 -7.81
C GLU A 22 22.30 -11.42 -6.90
N MET A 23 22.58 -11.28 -5.60
CA MET A 23 21.62 -10.73 -4.64
C MET A 23 21.64 -9.19 -4.63
N LEU A 24 20.46 -8.59 -4.54
CA LEU A 24 20.33 -7.16 -4.31
C LEU A 24 20.96 -6.79 -2.94
N PRO A 25 21.72 -5.68 -2.86
CA PRO A 25 22.36 -5.27 -1.61
C PRO A 25 21.34 -4.82 -0.55
N THR A 26 20.20 -4.28 -1.01
CA THR A 26 19.10 -3.82 -0.18
C THR A 26 17.78 -4.28 -0.79
N ASN A 27 16.78 -4.50 0.08
CA ASN A 27 15.44 -4.78 -0.39
C ASN A 27 14.83 -3.51 -0.99
N VAL A 28 14.06 -3.67 -2.07
CA VAL A 28 13.26 -2.59 -2.64
C VAL A 28 12.23 -2.11 -1.61
N PRO A 29 11.95 -0.80 -1.50
CA PRO A 29 10.92 -0.26 -0.59
C PRO A 29 9.55 -0.91 -0.81
N GLU A 30 8.74 -0.98 0.25
CA GLU A 30 7.40 -1.60 0.20
C GLU A 30 6.41 -0.77 -0.64
N ILE A 31 6.49 0.56 -0.54
CA ILE A 31 5.64 1.50 -1.28
C ILE A 31 5.81 1.38 -2.80
N GLN A 32 6.96 0.88 -3.27
CA GLN A 32 7.23 0.65 -4.69
C GLN A 32 6.82 -0.75 -5.17
N ARG A 33 6.38 -1.64 -4.27
CA ARG A 33 6.09 -3.06 -4.58
C ARG A 33 4.64 -3.48 -4.35
N THR A 34 3.85 -2.64 -3.69
CA THR A 34 2.51 -3.00 -3.21
C THR A 34 1.43 -2.16 -3.89
N ASN A 35 0.18 -2.63 -3.87
CA ASN A 35 -0.96 -1.83 -4.29
C ASN A 35 -1.18 -0.70 -3.26
N LEU A 36 -1.27 0.53 -3.74
CA LEU A 36 -1.39 1.72 -2.90
C LEU A 36 -2.83 2.13 -2.59
N ALA A 37 -3.85 1.39 -3.05
CA ALA A 37 -5.25 1.79 -2.88
C ALA A 37 -5.65 2.03 -1.42
N SER A 38 -5.27 1.14 -0.49
CA SER A 38 -5.53 1.30 0.95
C SER A 38 -4.76 2.48 1.54
N THR A 39 -3.47 2.63 1.19
CA THR A 39 -2.62 3.74 1.63
C THR A 39 -3.13 5.10 1.13
N ILE A 40 -3.51 5.19 -0.14
CA ILE A 40 -4.06 6.42 -0.75
C ILE A 40 -5.40 6.78 -0.11
N LEU A 41 -6.26 5.80 0.15
CA LEU A 41 -7.52 6.03 0.86
C LEU A 41 -7.27 6.65 2.24
N ALA A 42 -6.29 6.13 2.98
CA ALA A 42 -5.90 6.67 4.28
C ALA A 42 -5.29 8.09 4.18
N LEU A 43 -4.42 8.35 3.20
CA LEU A 43 -3.85 9.69 2.95
C LEU A 43 -4.94 10.72 2.62
N LYS A 44 -5.90 10.36 1.76
CA LYS A 44 -7.05 11.21 1.43
C LYS A 44 -7.95 11.43 2.64
N ALA A 45 -8.15 10.42 3.50
CA ALA A 45 -8.91 10.56 4.75
C ALA A 45 -8.20 11.48 5.77
N MET A 46 -6.87 11.53 5.76
CA MET A 46 -6.07 12.50 6.54
C MET A 46 -6.12 13.93 5.98
N GLY A 47 -6.72 14.13 4.80
CA GLY A 47 -6.84 15.45 4.16
C GLY A 47 -5.71 15.79 3.19
N ILE A 48 -4.86 14.83 2.83
CA ILE A 48 -3.79 15.02 1.85
C ILE A 48 -4.38 14.84 0.46
N ASN A 49 -4.58 15.95 -0.25
CA ASN A 49 -5.20 15.95 -1.57
C ASN A 49 -4.19 15.85 -2.71
N ASP A 50 -3.03 16.50 -2.53
CA ASP A 50 -1.94 16.50 -3.51
C ASP A 50 -0.97 15.36 -3.21
N LEU A 51 -1.24 14.21 -3.83
CA LEU A 51 -0.42 13.01 -3.66
C LEU A 51 0.84 13.03 -4.53
N LEU A 52 0.86 13.83 -5.61
CA LEU A 52 2.01 13.92 -6.51
C LEU A 52 3.14 14.73 -5.89
N ASN A 53 2.80 15.80 -5.18
CA ASN A 53 3.78 16.61 -4.43
C ASN A 53 3.91 16.20 -2.96
N PHE A 54 3.35 15.05 -2.56
CA PHE A 54 3.52 14.55 -1.21
C PHE A 54 4.95 14.07 -0.99
N ASP A 55 5.53 14.45 0.14
CA ASP A 55 6.93 14.18 0.47
C ASP A 55 7.13 12.73 0.93
N PHE A 56 7.09 11.80 -0.03
CA PHE A 56 7.43 10.40 0.19
C PHE A 56 8.95 10.25 0.30
N MET A 57 9.42 9.50 1.31
CA MET A 57 10.84 9.16 1.46
C MET A 57 11.41 8.45 0.22
N ASP A 58 10.65 7.49 -0.30
CA ASP A 58 10.89 6.82 -1.58
C ASP A 58 9.60 6.93 -2.39
N PRO A 59 9.49 7.85 -3.37
CA PRO A 59 8.24 8.04 -4.09
C PRO A 59 7.90 6.78 -4.91
N PRO A 60 6.61 6.37 -4.91
CA PRO A 60 6.15 5.31 -5.79
C PRO A 60 6.11 5.80 -7.25
N PRO A 61 6.11 4.88 -8.23
CA PRO A 61 5.87 5.25 -9.62
C PRO A 61 4.50 5.92 -9.80
N GLU A 62 4.45 6.98 -10.60
CA GLU A 62 3.21 7.72 -10.90
C GLU A 62 2.10 6.81 -11.42
N GLN A 63 2.44 5.85 -12.27
CA GLN A 63 1.49 4.89 -12.81
C GLN A 63 0.78 4.09 -11.72
N THR A 64 1.49 3.71 -10.65
CA THR A 64 0.91 2.98 -9.52
C THR A 64 -0.05 3.85 -8.71
N LEU A 65 0.27 5.14 -8.54
CA LEU A 65 -0.64 6.11 -7.92
C LEU A 65 -1.91 6.29 -8.74
N ILE A 66 -1.78 6.46 -10.07
CA ILE A 66 -2.91 6.64 -10.99
C ILE A 66 -3.82 5.41 -10.94
N THR A 67 -3.27 4.21 -11.08
CA THR A 67 -4.06 2.97 -11.05
C THR A 67 -4.78 2.79 -9.71
N ALA A 68 -4.16 3.16 -8.59
CA ALA A 68 -4.81 3.10 -7.28
C ALA A 68 -5.92 4.17 -7.12
N LEU A 69 -5.75 5.37 -7.67
CA LEU A 69 -6.80 6.40 -7.71
C LEU A 69 -7.99 5.97 -8.57
N GLU A 70 -7.73 5.42 -9.76
CA GLU A 70 -8.77 4.85 -10.64
C GLU A 70 -9.52 3.71 -9.95
N GLN A 71 -8.80 2.84 -9.23
CA GLN A 71 -9.43 1.77 -8.44
C GLN A 71 -10.35 2.35 -7.35
N LEU A 72 -9.94 3.40 -6.64
CA LEU A 72 -10.79 4.03 -5.63
C LEU A 72 -11.99 4.77 -6.23
N TYR A 73 -11.81 5.39 -7.39
CA TYR A 73 -12.89 6.03 -8.15
C TYR A 73 -13.93 5.01 -8.61
N THR A 74 -13.53 3.90 -9.22
CA THR A 74 -14.45 2.82 -9.64
C THR A 74 -15.18 2.17 -8.45
N LEU A 75 -14.56 2.16 -7.26
CA LEU A 75 -15.21 1.72 -6.03
C LEU A 75 -16.21 2.74 -5.47
N GLY A 76 -16.21 3.98 -5.95
CA GLY A 76 -17.05 5.07 -5.43
C GLY A 76 -16.50 5.69 -4.14
N ALA A 77 -15.22 5.45 -3.83
CA ALA A 77 -14.54 6.07 -2.70
C ALA A 77 -14.16 7.53 -2.99
N LEU A 78 -13.88 7.84 -4.25
CA LEU A 78 -13.53 9.19 -4.74
C LEU A 78 -14.62 9.71 -5.69
N ASP A 79 -14.77 11.03 -5.75
CA ASP A 79 -15.60 11.72 -6.75
C ASP A 79 -14.79 12.16 -7.99
N ASP A 80 -15.44 12.84 -8.94
CA ASP A 80 -14.82 13.32 -10.19
C ASP A 80 -13.73 14.38 -9.95
N GLU A 81 -13.71 15.01 -8.77
CA GLU A 81 -12.67 15.97 -8.36
C GLU A 81 -11.53 15.27 -7.60
N GLY A 82 -11.60 13.94 -7.42
CA GLY A 82 -10.60 13.16 -6.68
C GLY A 82 -10.65 13.40 -5.16
N LEU A 83 -11.77 13.89 -4.65
CA LEU A 83 -12.04 14.09 -3.23
C LEU A 83 -12.78 12.89 -2.63
N LEU A 84 -12.62 12.73 -1.31
CA LEU A 84 -13.16 11.58 -0.60
C LEU A 84 -14.68 11.71 -0.40
N THR A 85 -15.44 10.77 -0.96
CA THR A 85 -16.91 10.73 -0.82
C THR A 85 -17.32 10.31 0.59
N ARG A 86 -18.61 10.46 0.93
CA ARG A 86 -19.18 9.92 2.18
C ARG A 86 -19.00 8.39 2.27
N HIS A 87 -19.04 7.70 1.14
CA HIS A 87 -18.82 6.26 1.07
C HIS A 87 -17.34 5.92 1.28
N GLY A 88 -16.43 6.68 0.65
CA GLY A 88 -14.98 6.56 0.86
C GLY A 88 -14.55 6.81 2.31
N ARG A 89 -15.13 7.80 3.00
CA ARG A 89 -14.87 8.02 4.44
C ARG A 89 -15.23 6.81 5.29
N ARG A 90 -16.40 6.21 5.05
CA ARG A 90 -16.81 4.98 5.75
C ARG A 90 -15.87 3.82 5.43
N MET A 91 -15.38 3.70 4.19
CA MET A 91 -14.39 2.67 3.86
C MET A 91 -13.08 2.84 4.64
N ALA A 92 -12.62 4.08 4.82
CA ALA A 92 -11.38 4.39 5.54
C ALA A 92 -11.42 4.06 7.04
N GLU A 93 -12.60 3.89 7.62
CA GLU A 93 -12.77 3.46 9.01
C GLU A 93 -12.49 1.97 9.22
N PHE A 94 -12.52 1.16 8.14
CA PHE A 94 -12.28 -0.28 8.23
C PHE A 94 -10.80 -0.62 8.00
N PRO A 95 -10.21 -1.52 8.81
CA PRO A 95 -8.84 -2.00 8.62
C PRO A 95 -8.79 -3.11 7.55
N LEU A 96 -9.39 -2.86 6.39
CA LEU A 96 -9.54 -3.82 5.29
C LEU A 96 -9.20 -3.16 3.96
N GLU A 97 -8.92 -4.00 2.95
CA GLU A 97 -8.76 -3.54 1.57
C GLU A 97 -10.04 -2.83 1.09
N PRO A 98 -9.94 -1.74 0.30
CA PRO A 98 -11.10 -0.94 -0.12
C PRO A 98 -12.22 -1.75 -0.80
N GLN A 99 -11.86 -2.80 -1.54
CA GLN A 99 -12.81 -3.71 -2.18
C GLN A 99 -13.65 -4.49 -1.15
N LEU A 100 -13.01 -4.97 -0.08
CA LEU A 100 -13.68 -5.69 1.00
C LEU A 100 -14.53 -4.74 1.85
N SER A 101 -14.00 -3.54 2.14
CA SER A 101 -14.74 -2.49 2.84
C SER A 101 -16.02 -2.11 2.08
N LYS A 102 -15.95 -1.96 0.75
CA LYS A 102 -17.12 -1.72 -0.09
C LYS A 102 -18.14 -2.86 0.01
N MET A 103 -17.68 -4.10 -0.09
CA MET A 103 -18.56 -5.28 0.00
C MET A 103 -19.28 -5.32 1.36
N LEU A 104 -18.58 -5.08 2.46
CA LEU A 104 -19.17 -5.00 3.79
C LEU A 104 -20.17 -3.86 3.92
N ILE A 105 -19.87 -2.66 3.41
CA ILE A 105 -20.84 -1.56 3.48
C ILE A 105 -22.09 -1.89 2.66
N GLN A 106 -21.92 -2.53 1.51
CA GLN A 106 -23.03 -2.91 0.62
C GLN A 106 -23.88 -4.05 1.18
N SER A 107 -23.29 -4.97 1.95
CA SER A 107 -24.03 -6.07 2.63
C SER A 107 -25.18 -5.54 3.49
N VAL A 108 -24.96 -4.44 4.21
CA VAL A 108 -25.97 -3.80 5.06
C VAL A 108 -27.12 -3.23 4.22
N HIS A 109 -26.84 -2.73 3.02
CA HIS A 109 -27.87 -2.21 2.11
C HIS A 109 -28.68 -3.31 1.44
N LEU A 110 -28.05 -4.47 1.15
CA LEU A 110 -28.70 -5.61 0.50
C LEU A 110 -29.36 -6.57 1.50
N GLY A 111 -28.99 -6.49 2.78
CA GLY A 111 -29.47 -7.39 3.83
C GLY A 111 -28.87 -8.80 3.74
N CYS A 112 -27.72 -8.97 3.10
CA CYS A 112 -27.03 -10.25 2.92
C CYS A 112 -25.52 -10.14 3.15
#